data_AF-A0A3M2H073-F1
#
_entry.id   AF-A0A3M2H073-F1
#
_cell.length_a   1.000
_cell.length_b   1.000
_cell.length_c   1.000
_cell.angle_alpha   90.00
_cell.angle_beta   90.00
_cell.angle_gamma   90.00
#
_symmetry.space_group_name_H-M   'P 1'
#
loop_
_entity.id
_entity.type
_entity.pdbx_description
1 polymer ?
#
loop_
_entity_poly.entity_id
_entity_poly.type
_entity_poly.pdbx_seq_one_letter_code
_entity_poly.pdbx_strand_id
1 'polypeptide(L)' 'MSEHIRIYVADLAAYNAGHLHGVWIDATLELDDIQEQVSAMLAASPVESAEEYAIHDFEGFDGYR' A
#
# COMPACT_ATOMS: atom_id res chain seq x y z
N MET A 1 -2.51 -18.40 -9.11
CA MET A 1 -1.75 -18.13 -7.87
C MET A 1 -0.73 -17.06 -8.24
N SER A 2 -0.76 -15.91 -7.58
CA SER A 2 0.25 -14.87 -7.83
C SER A 2 1.60 -15.39 -7.32
N GLU A 3 2.65 -15.26 -8.12
CA GLU A 3 4.00 -15.72 -7.76
C GLU A 3 4.73 -14.71 -6.85
N HIS A 4 4.16 -13.52 -6.65
CA HIS A 4 4.73 -12.44 -5.87
C HIS A 4 3.92 -12.20 -4.58
N ILE A 5 4.60 -12.20 -3.43
CA ILE A 5 4.00 -11.84 -2.14
C ILE A 5 3.97 -10.33 -2.07
N ARG A 6 2.79 -9.74 -2.21
CA ARG A 6 2.63 -8.28 -2.28
C ARG A 6 1.37 -7.80 -1.60
N ILE A 7 1.44 -6.58 -1.09
CA ILE A 7 0.32 -5.89 -0.44
C ILE A 7 -0.04 -4.65 -1.24
N TYR A 8 -1.33 -4.38 -1.37
CA TYR A 8 -1.82 -3.12 -1.92
C TYR A 8 -2.11 -2.15 -0.78
N VAL A 9 -1.32 -1.09 -0.71
CA VAL A 9 -1.47 -0.02 0.28
C VAL A 9 -2.15 1.16 -0.39
N ALA A 10 -3.19 1.70 0.24
CA ALA A 10 -3.90 2.87 -0.25
C ALA A 10 -3.87 4.00 0.78
N ASP A 11 -3.88 5.23 0.26
CA ASP A 11 -4.00 6.45 1.04
C ASP A 11 -5.47 6.64 1.48
N LEU A 12 -5.68 6.71 2.79
CA LEU A 12 -7.01 6.85 3.38
C LEU A 12 -7.62 8.23 3.17
N ALA A 13 -6.82 9.29 3.17
CA ALA A 13 -7.30 10.65 2.92
C ALA A 13 -7.78 10.78 1.47
N ALA A 14 -6.98 10.27 0.52
CA ALA A 14 -7.35 10.24 -0.89
C ALA A 14 -8.61 9.40 -1.12
N TYR A 15 -8.68 8.22 -0.49
CA TYR A 15 -9.84 7.33 -0.58
C TYR A 15 -11.13 8.00 -0.06
N ASN A 16 -11.06 8.65 1.10
CA ASN A 16 -12.19 9.40 1.68
C ASN A 16 -12.63 10.59 0.80
N ALA A 17 -11.70 11.18 0.06
CA ALA A 17 -11.99 12.24 -0.91
C ALA A 17 -12.47 11.71 -2.28
N GLY A 18 -12.62 10.39 -2.45
CA GLY A 18 -13.09 9.76 -3.69
C GLY A 18 -12.00 9.54 -4.74
N HIS A 19 -10.73 9.63 -4.35
CA HIS A 19 -9.58 9.34 -5.19
C HIS A 19 -9.04 7.93 -4.94
N LEU A 20 -8.81 7.17 -6.01
CA LEU A 20 -8.08 5.92 -5.93
C LEU A 20 -6.58 6.21 -6.01
N HIS A 21 -5.93 6.25 -4.85
CA HIS A 21 -4.49 6.44 -4.73
C HIS A 21 -3.90 5.35 -3.85
N GLY A 22 -3.00 4.55 -4.42
CA GLY A 22 -2.38 3.42 -3.76
C GLY A 22 -1.28 2.78 -4.58
N VAL A 23 -0.49 1.92 -3.95
CA VAL A 23 0.67 1.26 -4.55
C VAL A 23 0.74 -0.21 -4.13
N TRP A 24 1.16 -1.06 -5.05
CA TRP A 24 1.53 -2.44 -4.74
C TRP A 24 2.98 -2.47 -4.26
N ILE A 25 3.19 -3.03 -3.06
CA ILE A 25 4.51 -3.16 -2.44
C ILE A 25 4.83 -4.65 -2.29
N ASP A 26 6.05 -5.02 -2.64
CA ASP A 26 6.60 -6.35 -2.37
C ASP A 26 6.74 -6.53 -0.85
N ALA A 27 5.99 -7.49 -0.30
CA ALA A 27 5.93 -7.73 1.14
C ALA A 27 7.06 -8.64 1.65
N THR A 28 8.02 -8.99 0.78
CA THR A 28 9.26 -9.71 1.14
C THR A 28 10.44 -8.77 1.42
N LEU A 29 10.27 -7.47 1.17
CA LEU A 29 11.26 -6.44 1.47
C LEU A 29 11.43 -6.21 2.97
N GLU A 30 12.52 -5.57 3.34
CA GLU A 30 12.74 -5.12 4.72
C GLU A 30 11.70 -4.03 5.09
N LEU A 31 11.43 -3.92 6.39
CA LEU A 31 10.39 -3.00 6.89
C LEU A 31 10.66 -1.54 6.48
N ASP A 32 11.91 -1.10 6.52
CA ASP A 32 12.30 0.26 6.13
C ASP A 32 12.01 0.54 4.65
N ASP A 33 12.29 -0.41 3.75
CA ASP A 33 12.03 -0.28 2.31
C ASP A 33 10.51 -0.22 2.00
N ILE A 34 9.72 -0.99 2.76
CA ILE A 34 8.25 -0.94 2.68
C ILE A 34 7.76 0.43 3.15
N GLN A 35 8.25 0.92 4.28
CA GLN A 35 7.84 2.20 4.84
C GLN A 35 8.26 3.39 3.98
N GLU A 36 9.43 3.33 3.32
CA GLU A 36 9.85 4.35 2.36
C GLU A 36 8.87 4.45 1.18
N GLN A 37 8.43 3.31 0.63
CA GLN A 37 7.44 3.27 -0.45
C GLN A 37 6.07 3.79 -0.01
N VAL A 38 5.61 3.45 1.19
CA VAL A 38 4.36 3.99 1.75
C VAL A 38 4.46 5.51 1.94
N SER A 39 5.59 5.98 2.49
CA SER A 39 5.83 7.42 2.70
C SER A 39 5.88 8.18 1.38
N ALA A 40 6.53 7.62 0.36
CA ALA A 40 6.55 8.19 -0.99
C ALA A 40 5.16 8.22 -1.63
N MET A 41 4.35 7.18 -1.43
CA MET A 41 2.96 7.14 -1.89
C MET A 41 2.13 8.25 -1.23
N LEU A 42 2.21 8.40 0.10
CA LEU A 42 1.51 9.45 0.85
C LEU A 42 1.96 10.86 0.44
N ALA A 43 3.27 11.06 0.27
CA ALA A 43 3.82 12.34 -0.20
C ALA A 43 3.36 12.71 -1.61
N ALA A 44 3.03 11.72 -2.44
CA ALA A 44 2.49 11.90 -3.78
C ALA A 44 0.94 11.96 -3.82
N SER A 45 0.29 12.05 -2.66
CA SER A 45 -1.17 12.08 -2.58
C SER A 45 -1.79 13.25 -3.36
N PRO A 46 -2.94 13.04 -4.01
CA PRO A 46 -3.70 14.12 -4.63
C PRO A 46 -4.40 15.05 -3.61
N VAL A 47 -4.41 14.70 -2.33
CA VAL A 47 -5.06 15.49 -1.27
C VAL A 47 -4.03 15.99 -0.24
N GLU A 48 -4.32 17.14 0.36
CA GLU A 48 -3.44 17.71 1.39
C GLU A 48 -3.54 16.92 2.70
N SER A 49 -2.43 16.87 3.46
CA SER A 49 -2.36 16.21 4.78
C SER A 49 -2.61 14.70 4.75
N ALA A 50 -2.30 14.02 3.65
CA ALA A 50 -2.32 12.56 3.59
C ALA A 50 -1.20 11.96 4.45
N GLU A 51 -1.58 11.42 5.61
CA GLU A 51 -0.68 10.79 6.57
C GLU A 51 -1.08 9.35 6.90
N GLU A 52 -2.32 8.98 6.59
CA GLU A 52 -2.92 7.71 6.96
C GLU A 52 -3.02 6.77 5.75
N TYR A 53 -2.69 5.50 5.97
CA TYR A 53 -2.75 4.46 4.94
C TYR A 53 -3.40 3.18 5.48
N ALA A 54 -3.94 2.37 4.58
CA ALA A 54 -4.46 1.05 4.89
C ALA A 54 -4.07 0.03 3.83
N ILE A 55 -3.87 -1.22 4.24
CA ILE A 55 -3.71 -2.35 3.32
C ILE A 55 -5.11 -2.78 2.88
N HIS A 56 -5.41 -2.58 1.60
CA HIS A 56 -6.72 -2.86 1.02
C HIS A 56 -6.81 -4.20 0.31
N ASP A 57 -5.67 -4.75 -0.12
CA ASP A 57 -5.61 -6.06 -0.80
C ASP A 57 -4.23 -6.72 -0.60
N PHE A 58 -4.15 -8.01 -0.89
CA PHE A 58 -2.91 -8.79 -0.81
C PHE A 58 -2.90 -9.96 -1.79
N GLU A 59 -1.72 -10.34 -2.26
CA GLU A 59 -1.52 -11.47 -3.15
C GLU A 59 -0.31 -12.31 -2.75
N GLY A 60 -0.29 -13.58 -3.15
CA GLY A 60 0.86 -14.48 -2.95
C GLY A 60 0.98 -15.07 -1.54
N PHE A 61 0.14 -14.63 -0.60
CA PHE A 61 -0.04 -15.24 0.71
C PHE A 61 -0.89 -16.51 0.55
N ASP A 62 -0.25 -17.63 0.21
CA ASP A 62 -0.91 -18.93 0.13
C ASP A 62 -1.63 -19.27 1.46
N GLY A 63 -2.63 -20.14 1.40
CA GLY A 63 -3.38 -20.54 2.59
C GLY A 63 -2.57 -21.53 3.43
N TYR A 64 -2.62 -21.41 4.77
CA TYR A 64 -2.13 -22.47 5.63
C TYR A 64 -2.94 -23.76 5.38
N ARG A 65 -2.25 -24.87 5.10
CA ARG A 65 -2.88 -26.18 4.84
C ARG A 65 -2.65 -27.15 5.99
#